data_AF-A0A3N5FZS9-F1
#
_entry.id   AF-A0A3N5FZS9-F1
#
_cell.length_a   1.000
_cell.length_b   1.000
_cell.length_c   1.000
_cell.angle_alpha   90.00
_cell.angle_beta   90.00
_cell.angle_gamma   90.00
#
_symmetry.space_group_name_H-M   'P 1'
#
loop_
_entity.id
_entity.type
_entity.pdbx_description
1 polymer ?
#
loop_
_entity_poly.entity_id
_entity_poly.type
_entity_poly.pdbx_seq_one_letter_code
_entity_poly.pdbx_strand_id
1 'polypeptide(L)'
;MNQQYNSASCFACGLENPSGLHLRFCDNGKDQVFAQFVLAPHAGYPGMAHGGIVAAILDEVGGRTMMIGDPNHFFVTARMDLRFRQPVPVGVLLDATG
;
A
#
# COMPACT_ATOMS: atom_id res chain seq x y z
N MET A 1 9.47 14.73 4.71
CA MET A 1 8.65 13.51 4.61
C MET A 1 7.55 13.67 5.64
N ASN A 2 6.30 13.57 5.22
CA ASN A 2 5.15 13.72 6.10
C ASN A 2 4.46 12.37 6.25
N GLN A 3 4.16 11.96 7.47
CA GLN A 3 3.40 10.73 7.69
C GLN A 3 1.91 11.00 7.41
N GLN A 4 1.27 10.15 6.62
CA GLN A 4 -0.17 10.23 6.38
C GLN A 4 -0.96 9.49 7.46
N TYR A 5 -2.25 9.84 7.59
CA TYR A 5 -3.13 9.16 8.54
C TYR A 5 -3.42 7.71 8.12
N ASN A 6 -3.60 6.88 9.14
CA ASN A 6 -4.04 5.50 9.03
C ASN A 6 -5.46 5.38 9.55
N SER A 7 -6.22 4.44 9.00
CA SER A 7 -7.51 4.05 9.59
C SER A 7 -7.31 3.02 10.71
N ALA A 8 -8.37 2.72 11.45
CA ALA A 8 -8.36 1.60 12.40
C ALA A 8 -8.50 0.25 11.69
N SER A 9 -9.45 0.12 10.77
CA SER A 9 -9.93 -1.18 10.27
C SER A 9 -9.70 -1.47 8.78
N CYS A 10 -9.13 -0.55 7.99
CA CYS A 10 -8.86 -0.80 6.56
C CYS A 10 -7.97 -2.03 6.38
N PHE A 11 -8.19 -2.78 5.29
CA PHE A 11 -7.35 -3.90 4.93
C PHE A 11 -5.89 -3.49 4.67
N ALA A 12 -5.64 -2.36 4.00
CA ALA A 12 -4.28 -1.91 3.68
C ALA A 12 -3.62 -1.19 4.86
N CYS A 13 -4.21 -0.07 5.30
CA CYS A 13 -3.63 0.83 6.29
C CYS A 13 -4.22 0.67 7.72
N GLY A 14 -5.18 -0.23 7.94
CA GLY A 14 -5.83 -0.38 9.24
C GLY A 14 -4.90 -0.99 10.27
N LEU A 15 -4.50 -0.24 11.30
CA LEU A 15 -3.53 -0.71 12.28
C LEU A 15 -4.12 -1.71 13.29
N GLU A 16 -5.44 -1.79 13.39
CA GLU A 16 -6.16 -2.68 14.32
C GLU A 16 -6.85 -3.85 13.59
N ASN A 17 -6.79 -3.90 12.26
CA ASN A 17 -7.39 -4.99 11.49
C ASN A 17 -6.56 -6.28 11.64
N PRO A 18 -7.05 -7.35 12.29
CA PRO A 18 -6.26 -8.57 12.51
C PRO A 18 -5.82 -9.27 11.22
N SER A 19 -6.53 -8.99 10.11
CA SER A 19 -6.26 -9.54 8.78
C SER A 19 -5.69 -8.48 7.82
N GLY A 20 -5.31 -7.31 8.32
CA GLY A 20 -4.79 -6.19 7.52
C GLY A 20 -3.29 -6.30 7.23
N LEU A 21 -2.83 -5.49 6.27
CA LEU A 21 -1.42 -5.36 5.90
C LEU A 21 -0.64 -4.39 6.79
N HIS A 22 -1.35 -3.59 7.60
CA HIS A 22 -0.80 -2.64 8.58
C HIS A 22 0.19 -1.63 7.97
N LEU A 23 -0.03 -1.25 6.72
CA LEU A 23 0.88 -0.39 5.97
C LEU A 23 0.88 1.03 6.54
N ARG A 24 2.06 1.63 6.62
CA ARG A 24 2.25 3.03 7.01
C ARG A 24 2.79 3.79 5.82
N PHE A 25 2.21 4.96 5.56
CA PHE A 25 2.49 5.75 4.38
C PHE A 25 3.12 7.08 4.77
N CYS A 26 4.12 7.48 3.99
CA CYS A 26 4.74 8.78 4.06
C CYS A 26 4.72 9.43 2.67
N ASP A 27 4.63 10.75 2.63
CA ASP A 27 4.72 11.53 1.39
C ASP A 27 5.88 12.53 1.39
N ASN A 28 6.24 13.00 0.20
CA ASN A 28 7.25 14.04 -0.01
C ASN A 28 6.66 15.48 0.02
N GLY A 29 5.36 15.63 0.27
CA GLY A 29 4.63 16.90 0.24
C GLY A 29 4.40 17.49 -1.16
N LYS A 30 4.64 16.70 -2.22
CA LYS A 30 4.55 17.17 -3.62
C LYS A 30 3.71 16.22 -4.48
N ASP A 31 4.23 15.02 -4.72
CA ASP A 31 3.75 14.15 -5.80
C ASP A 31 4.03 12.65 -5.56
N GLN A 32 4.62 12.29 -4.42
CA GLN A 32 5.02 10.92 -4.16
C GLN A 32 4.59 10.47 -2.78
N VAL A 33 4.04 9.25 -2.73
CA VAL A 33 3.75 8.51 -1.49
C VAL A 33 4.55 7.22 -1.51
N PHE A 34 5.03 6.79 -0.35
CA PHE A 34 5.80 5.57 -0.21
C PHE A 34 5.45 4.82 1.08
N ALA A 35 5.61 3.51 1.04
CA ALA A 35 5.45 2.62 2.17
C ALA A 35 6.55 1.56 2.16
N GLN A 36 7.16 1.33 3.32
CA GLN A 36 8.07 0.20 3.53
C GLN A 36 7.38 -0.86 4.37
N PHE A 37 7.45 -2.11 3.95
CA PHE A 37 6.75 -3.20 4.62
C PHE A 37 7.40 -4.56 4.35
N VAL A 38 7.05 -5.54 5.19
CA VAL A 38 7.41 -6.95 4.99
C VAL A 38 6.12 -7.74 4.88
N LEU A 39 5.91 -8.44 3.78
CA LEU A 39 4.76 -9.33 3.62
C LEU A 39 4.99 -10.66 4.32
N ALA A 40 3.98 -11.13 5.04
CA ALA A 40 4.02 -12.42 5.70
C ALA A 40 4.14 -13.57 4.68
N PRO A 41 4.74 -14.72 5.04
CA PRO A 41 4.94 -15.84 4.12
C PRO A 41 3.65 -16.42 3.51
N HIS A 42 2.51 -16.23 4.17
CA HIS A 42 1.19 -16.70 3.73
C HIS A 42 0.43 -15.66 2.88
N ALA A 43 1.06 -14.53 2.54
CA ALA A 43 0.50 -13.50 1.67
C ALA A 43 0.40 -13.93 0.19
N GLY A 44 0.75 -15.18 -0.14
CA GLY A 44 0.68 -15.70 -1.50
C GLY A 44 1.15 -17.14 -1.63
N TYR A 45 1.79 -17.44 -2.75
CA TYR A 45 2.40 -18.75 -3.00
C TYR A 45 3.73 -18.88 -2.23
N PRO A 46 4.27 -20.10 -2.04
CA PRO A 46 5.57 -20.28 -1.40
C PRO A 46 6.64 -19.38 -2.04
N GLY A 47 7.15 -18.42 -1.26
CA GLY A 47 8.20 -17.49 -1.67
C GLY A 47 7.75 -16.23 -2.43
N MET A 48 6.46 -16.06 -2.75
CA MET A 48 5.98 -14.88 -3.49
C MET A 48 4.58 -14.40 -3.09
N ALA A 49 4.37 -13.09 -3.14
CA ALA A 49 3.10 -12.46 -2.79
C ALA A 49 2.02 -12.74 -3.85
N HIS A 50 0.76 -12.84 -3.40
CA HIS A 50 -0.40 -12.95 -4.29
C HIS A 50 -0.58 -11.62 -5.05
N GLY A 51 -0.85 -11.70 -6.35
CA GLY A 51 -0.99 -10.51 -7.19
C GLY A 51 -2.07 -9.53 -6.70
N GLY A 52 -3.15 -10.03 -6.09
CA GLY A 52 -4.19 -9.20 -5.47
C GLY A 52 -3.71 -8.38 -4.26
N ILE A 53 -2.77 -8.90 -3.47
CA ILE A 53 -2.18 -8.14 -2.34
C ILE A 53 -1.28 -7.04 -2.89
N VAL A 54 -0.45 -7.36 -3.88
CA VAL A 54 0.39 -6.37 -4.56
C VAL A 54 -0.49 -5.27 -5.20
N ALA A 55 -1.59 -5.66 -5.84
CA ALA A 55 -2.55 -4.71 -6.41
C ALA A 55 -3.16 -3.79 -5.36
N ALA A 56 -3.60 -4.32 -4.21
CA ALA A 56 -4.16 -3.51 -3.13
C ALA A 56 -3.14 -2.52 -2.54
N ILE A 57 -1.88 -2.91 -2.43
CA ILE A 57 -0.79 -2.02 -1.99
C ILE A 57 -0.58 -0.89 -3.00
N LEU A 58 -0.54 -1.23 -4.29
CA LEU A 58 -0.34 -0.26 -5.37
C LEU A 58 -1.52 0.72 -5.49
N ASP A 59 -2.74 0.23 -5.33
CA ASP A 59 -3.95 1.07 -5.28
C ASP A 59 -3.89 2.08 -4.13
N GLU A 60 -3.55 1.63 -2.91
CA GLU A 60 -3.49 2.50 -1.73
C GLU A 60 -2.36 3.54 -1.85
N VAL A 61 -1.15 3.15 -2.27
CA VAL A 61 -0.04 4.12 -2.41
C VAL A 61 -0.29 5.13 -3.53
N GLY A 62 -0.80 4.68 -4.68
CA GLY A 62 -1.11 5.55 -5.80
C GLY A 62 -2.27 6.49 -5.51
N GLY A 63 -3.35 5.98 -4.92
CA GLY A 63 -4.51 6.79 -4.56
C GLY A 63 -4.19 7.85 -3.51
N ARG A 64 -3.37 7.51 -2.50
CA ARG A 64 -2.94 8.43 -1.44
C ARG A 64 -2.17 9.65 -1.93
N THR A 65 -1.68 9.66 -3.17
CA THR A 65 -1.09 10.87 -3.78
C THR A 65 -2.09 12.02 -3.86
N MET A 66 -3.38 11.71 -4.06
CA MET A 66 -4.47 12.70 -4.09
C MET A 66 -4.73 13.36 -2.72
N MET A 67 -4.27 12.75 -1.63
CA MET A 67 -4.43 13.24 -0.27
C MET A 67 -3.23 14.08 0.22
N ILE A 68 -2.21 14.29 -0.63
CA ILE A 68 -1.06 15.12 -0.28
C ILE A 68 -1.52 16.55 -0.05
N GLY A 69 -1.25 17.08 1.14
CA GLY A 69 -1.65 18.44 1.53
C GLY A 69 -3.12 18.60 1.93
N ASP A 70 -3.99 17.62 1.61
CA ASP A 70 -5.38 17.57 2.06
C ASP A 70 -5.79 16.14 2.47
N PRO A 71 -5.61 15.77 3.75
CA PRO A 71 -5.93 14.44 4.24
C PRO A 71 -7.41 14.07 4.19
N ASN A 72 -8.32 15.01 3.91
CA ASN A 72 -9.76 14.77 3.80
C ASN A 72 -10.24 14.69 2.34
N HIS A 73 -9.31 14.75 1.37
CA HIS A 73 -9.62 14.56 -0.05
C HIS A 73 -9.91 13.09 -0.35
N PHE A 74 -11.12 12.63 0.02
CA PHE A 74 -11.54 11.27 -0.25
C PHE A 74 -11.83 11.07 -1.75
N PHE A 75 -11.45 9.90 -2.25
CA PHE A 75 -11.62 9.50 -3.64
C PHE A 75 -12.01 8.03 -3.73
N VAL A 76 -12.38 7.58 -4.92
CA VAL A 76 -12.60 6.17 -5.24
C VAL A 76 -11.84 5.82 -6.51
N THR A 77 -11.23 4.64 -6.55
CA THR A 77 -10.52 4.17 -7.75
C THR A 77 -11.54 3.82 -8.83
N ALA A 78 -11.53 4.57 -9.94
CA ALA A 78 -12.41 4.31 -11.07
C ALA A 78 -11.87 3.19 -11.98
N ARG A 79 -10.54 3.14 -12.16
CA ARG A 79 -9.84 2.14 -12.98
C ARG A 79 -8.41 2.01 -12.51
N MET A 80 -7.91 0.79 -12.45
CA MET A 80 -6.51 0.48 -12.21
C MET A 80 -6.04 -0.53 -13.26
N ASP A 81 -4.97 -0.20 -13.98
CA ASP A 81 -4.30 -1.08 -14.93
C ASP A 81 -2.93 -1.46 -14.39
N LEU A 82 -2.68 -2.77 -14.23
CA LEU A 82 -1.44 -3.28 -13.64
C LEU A 82 -0.68 -4.18 -14.60
N ARG A 83 0.65 -4.09 -14.54
CA ARG A 83 1.56 -5.00 -15.24
C ARG A 83 2.58 -5.58 -14.26
N PHE A 84 2.38 -6.83 -13.89
CA PHE A 84 3.35 -7.56 -13.07
C PHE A 84 4.54 -7.99 -13.93
N ARG A 85 5.72 -7.41 -13.66
CA ARG A 85 6.94 -7.68 -14.44
C ARG A 85 7.79 -8.80 -13.86
N GLN A 86 7.78 -8.95 -12.54
CA GLN A 86 8.56 -9.93 -11.79
C GLN A 86 7.76 -10.40 -10.57
N PRO A 87 7.99 -11.62 -10.07
CA PRO A 87 7.46 -12.05 -8.77
C PRO A 87 7.91 -11.12 -7.64
N VAL A 88 7.00 -10.81 -6.70
CA VAL A 88 7.32 -10.03 -5.50
C VAL A 88 7.60 -11.01 -4.35
N PRO A 89 8.81 -11.03 -3.77
CA PRO A 89 9.14 -11.95 -2.68
C PRO A 89 8.41 -11.60 -1.38
N VAL A 90 8.16 -12.61 -0.55
CA VAL A 90 7.66 -12.44 0.83
C VAL A 90 8.81 -12.57 1.85
N GLY A 91 8.61 -12.07 3.07
CA GLY A 91 9.60 -12.19 4.15
C GLY A 91 10.84 -11.30 4.01
N VAL A 92 10.86 -10.38 3.05
CA VAL A 92 11.92 -9.38 2.86
C VAL A 92 11.31 -7.97 2.93
N LEU A 93 12.16 -6.98 3.19
CA LEU A 93 11.75 -5.58 3.12
C LEU A 93 11.45 -5.19 1.67
N LEU A 94 10.28 -4.60 1.46
CA LEU A 94 9.81 -4.11 0.18
C LEU A 94 9.48 -2.62 0.29
N ASP A 95 9.66 -1.92 -0.82
CA ASP A 95 9.24 -0.54 -1.00
C ASP A 95 8.12 -0.48 -2.03
N ALA A 96 7.00 0.15 -1.67
CA ALA A 96 5.98 0.57 -2.63
C ALA A 96 6.01 2.09 -2.78
N THR A 97 5.81 2.56 -4.00
CA THR A 97 5.83 3.99 -4.33
C THR A 97 4.73 4.29 -5.34
N GLY A 98 4.01 5.37 -5.10
CA GLY A 98 2.94 5.92 -5.92
C GLY A 98 3.19 7.38 -6.20
#